data_AF-A0A3T0LXX3-F1
#
_entry.id   AF-A0A3T0LXX3-F1
#
_cell.length_a   1.000
_cell.length_b   1.000
_cell.length_c   1.000
_cell.angle_alpha   90.00
_cell.angle_beta   90.00
_cell.angle_gamma   90.00
#
_symmetry.space_group_name_H-M   'P 1'
#
loop_
_entity.id
_entity.type
_entity.pdbx_description
1 polymer ?
#
loop_
_entity_poly.entity_id
_entity_poly.type
_entity_poly.pdbx_seq_one_letter_code
_entity_poly.pdbx_strand_id
1 'polypeptide(L)'
;MSNLSYHCKWRIELAKQICEKVKIIEGVKAIVIGGSVARGYADEYSDLEIPIFWDKLPNENTRKLIVKELNAEYFYPYNYEANEDNVILQKNIFLILLALNKLYFPTFKWMYKSLETFKIKPENIEQRFRDIFTYPPKEAYENTLVIIMETLDIINEVYPELNTSVILSKLKSDRIPHDNPVNIWV
;
A
#
# COMPACT_ATOMS: atom_id res chain seq x y z
N MET A 1 -4.18 -23.91 -21.19
CA MET A 1 -3.55 -22.81 -20.44
C MET A 1 -3.82 -21.53 -21.19
N SER A 2 -4.53 -20.60 -20.57
CA SER A 2 -5.03 -19.34 -21.12
C SER A 2 -3.93 -18.49 -21.78
N ASN A 3 -4.29 -17.69 -22.78
CA ASN A 3 -3.38 -16.74 -23.45
C ASN A 3 -2.78 -15.77 -22.41
N LEU A 4 -1.59 -16.08 -21.89
CA LEU A 4 -0.83 -15.18 -21.03
C LEU A 4 -0.51 -13.90 -21.81
N SER A 5 -0.57 -12.75 -21.13
CA SER A 5 -0.17 -11.47 -21.75
C SER A 5 1.28 -11.53 -22.22
N TYR A 6 1.64 -10.70 -23.20
CA TYR A 6 3.03 -10.51 -23.64
C TYR A 6 3.96 -10.27 -22.44
N HIS A 7 3.51 -9.40 -21.52
CA HIS A 7 4.21 -9.02 -20.31
C HIS A 7 4.36 -10.13 -19.27
N CYS A 8 3.42 -11.08 -19.21
CA CYS A 8 3.57 -12.30 -18.41
C CYS A 8 4.63 -13.23 -19.02
N LYS A 9 4.63 -13.42 -20.34
CA LYS A 9 5.49 -14.42 -21.00
C LYS A 9 6.98 -14.15 -20.77
N TRP A 10 7.45 -12.93 -21.03
CA TRP A 10 8.87 -12.63 -20.87
C TRP A 10 9.29 -12.60 -19.40
N ARG A 11 8.42 -12.16 -18.47
CA ARG A 11 8.70 -12.19 -17.02
C ARG A 11 8.79 -13.62 -16.49
N ILE A 12 7.97 -14.54 -17.00
CA ILE A 12 8.09 -15.98 -16.69
C ILE A 12 9.42 -16.53 -17.21
N GLU A 13 9.85 -16.13 -18.40
CA GLU A 13 11.13 -16.58 -18.94
C GLU A 13 12.32 -16.05 -18.13
N LEU A 14 12.28 -14.76 -17.75
CA LEU A 14 13.26 -14.19 -16.83
C LEU A 14 13.24 -14.90 -15.47
N ALA A 15 12.06 -15.21 -14.93
CA ALA A 15 11.92 -15.93 -13.66
C ALA A 15 12.55 -17.32 -13.71
N LYS A 16 12.45 -18.03 -14.85
CA LYS A 16 13.15 -19.32 -15.04
C LYS A 16 14.65 -19.14 -15.01
N GLN A 17 15.20 -18.13 -15.69
CA GLN A 17 16.64 -17.85 -15.68
C GLN A 17 17.15 -17.54 -14.26
N ILE A 18 16.39 -16.79 -13.47
CA ILE A 18 16.69 -16.52 -12.06
C ILE A 18 16.61 -17.82 -11.25
N CYS A 19 15.55 -18.62 -11.44
CA CYS A 19 15.35 -19.89 -10.75
C CYS A 19 16.53 -20.86 -10.96
N GLU A 20 17.04 -20.98 -12.18
CA GLU A 20 18.20 -21.84 -12.48
C GLU A 20 19.45 -21.48 -11.66
N LYS A 21 19.66 -20.18 -11.41
CA LYS A 21 20.78 -19.69 -10.60
C LYS A 21 20.55 -19.86 -9.10
N VAL A 22 19.31 -19.72 -8.64
CA VAL A 22 18.98 -19.71 -7.21
C VAL A 22 18.75 -21.13 -6.66
N LYS A 23 18.18 -22.05 -7.47
CA LYS A 23 17.79 -23.39 -7.01
C LYS A 23 18.95 -24.26 -6.51
N ILE A 24 20.18 -23.94 -6.93
CA ILE A 24 21.39 -24.67 -6.53
C ILE A 24 21.94 -24.20 -5.16
N ILE A 25 21.38 -23.13 -4.60
CA ILE A 25 21.84 -22.58 -3.33
C ILE A 25 21.28 -23.44 -2.19
N GLU A 26 22.17 -23.84 -1.28
CA GLU A 26 21.82 -24.71 -0.15
C GLU A 26 20.70 -24.12 0.71
N GLY A 27 19.70 -24.93 1.01
CA GLY A 27 18.58 -24.57 1.90
C GLY A 27 17.31 -24.11 1.17
N VAL A 28 17.36 -23.84 -0.14
CA VAL A 28 16.17 -23.55 -0.95
C VAL A 28 15.29 -24.80 -1.06
N LYS A 29 13.98 -24.65 -0.82
CA LYS A 29 12.97 -25.72 -0.89
C LYS A 29 11.97 -25.52 -2.00
N ALA A 30 11.60 -24.27 -2.27
CA ALA A 30 10.69 -23.93 -3.36
C ALA A 30 10.96 -22.51 -3.87
N ILE A 31 10.70 -22.30 -5.15
CA ILE A 31 10.72 -21.00 -5.81
C ILE A 31 9.39 -20.85 -6.53
N VAL A 32 8.69 -19.76 -6.27
CA VAL A 32 7.34 -19.51 -6.79
C VAL A 32 7.33 -18.16 -7.50
N ILE A 33 6.48 -18.00 -8.51
CA ILE A 33 6.18 -16.69 -9.10
C ILE A 33 4.94 -16.14 -8.40
N GLY A 34 5.00 -14.89 -7.95
CA GLY A 34 3.91 -14.18 -7.29
C GLY A 34 3.22 -13.14 -8.18
N GLY A 35 2.52 -12.20 -7.54
CA GLY A 35 2.03 -10.98 -8.19
C GLY A 35 1.09 -11.14 -9.38
N SER A 36 1.11 -10.14 -10.26
CA SER A 36 0.32 -10.10 -11.50
C SER A 36 0.81 -11.12 -12.54
N VAL A 37 2.10 -11.48 -12.50
CA VAL A 37 2.70 -12.46 -13.41
C VAL A 37 2.06 -13.83 -13.20
N ALA A 38 1.99 -14.31 -11.95
CA ALA A 38 1.38 -15.60 -11.62
C ALA A 38 -0.12 -15.66 -11.93
N ARG A 39 -0.81 -14.51 -11.84
CA ARG A 39 -2.25 -14.39 -12.13
C ARG A 39 -2.57 -14.14 -13.60
N GLY A 40 -1.55 -13.98 -14.45
CA GLY A 40 -1.71 -13.90 -15.90
C GLY A 40 -2.12 -12.54 -16.46
N TYR A 41 -2.09 -11.46 -15.65
CA TYR A 41 -2.52 -10.12 -16.06
C TYR A 41 -1.43 -9.05 -15.95
N ALA A 42 -0.14 -9.42 -15.89
CA ALA A 42 0.94 -8.45 -15.88
C ALA A 42 0.91 -7.56 -17.14
N ASP A 43 1.31 -6.30 -16.95
CA ASP A 43 1.42 -5.24 -17.96
C ASP A 43 2.85 -4.68 -18.03
N GLU A 44 3.06 -3.56 -18.70
CA GLU A 44 4.37 -2.92 -18.83
C GLU A 44 4.92 -2.41 -17.49
N TYR A 45 4.03 -1.95 -16.60
CA TYR A 45 4.38 -1.37 -15.30
C TYR A 45 4.50 -2.38 -14.16
N SER A 46 4.11 -3.65 -14.39
CA SER A 46 4.20 -4.71 -13.39
C SER A 46 5.64 -5.08 -13.04
N ASP A 47 5.89 -5.42 -11.78
CA ASP A 47 7.15 -6.03 -11.33
C ASP A 47 7.12 -7.56 -11.53
N LEU A 48 8.22 -8.23 -11.12
CA LEU A 48 8.33 -9.69 -11.05
C LEU A 48 8.62 -10.08 -9.59
N GLU A 49 7.62 -10.65 -8.93
CA GLU A 49 7.75 -11.18 -7.57
C GLU A 49 8.17 -12.65 -7.59
N ILE A 50 9.27 -13.00 -6.90
CA ILE A 50 9.75 -14.40 -6.78
C ILE A 50 9.95 -14.77 -5.31
N PRO A 51 8.92 -15.27 -4.60
CA PRO A 51 9.09 -15.85 -3.28
C PRO A 51 9.99 -17.10 -3.32
N ILE A 52 10.99 -17.13 -2.44
CA ILE A 52 11.89 -18.26 -2.24
C ILE A 52 11.69 -18.80 -0.83
N PHE A 53 11.34 -20.07 -0.73
CA PHE A 53 11.12 -20.77 0.54
C PHE A 53 12.38 -21.52 0.94
N TRP A 54 12.73 -21.41 2.22
CA TRP A 54 13.96 -21.98 2.78
C TRP A 54 13.63 -22.87 3.96
N ASP A 55 14.46 -23.90 4.20
CA ASP A 55 14.44 -24.65 5.47
C ASP A 55 14.75 -23.73 6.65
N LYS A 56 15.81 -22.93 6.47
CA LYS A 56 16.30 -21.93 7.40
C LYS A 56 16.65 -20.69 6.59
N LEU A 57 16.23 -19.53 7.09
CA LEU A 57 16.48 -18.26 6.40
C LEU A 57 17.98 -18.08 6.07
N PRO A 58 18.31 -17.61 4.86
CA PRO A 58 19.69 -17.44 4.44
C PRO A 58 20.37 -16.38 5.32
N ASN A 59 21.59 -16.70 5.76
CA ASN A 59 22.44 -15.74 6.45
C ASN A 59 22.92 -14.64 5.49
N GLU A 60 23.58 -13.62 6.01
CA GLU A 60 24.03 -12.47 5.23
C GLU A 60 24.97 -12.85 4.08
N ASN A 61 25.87 -13.82 4.28
CA ASN A 61 26.80 -14.28 3.24
C ASN A 61 26.05 -14.93 2.08
N THR A 62 25.07 -15.80 2.36
CA THR A 62 24.21 -16.40 1.33
C THR A 62 23.40 -15.34 0.59
N ARG A 63 22.86 -14.33 1.29
CA ARG A 63 22.13 -13.23 0.65
C ARG A 63 23.03 -12.41 -0.28
N LYS A 64 24.26 -12.11 0.13
CA LYS A 64 25.26 -11.43 -0.71
C LYS A 64 25.67 -12.28 -1.93
N LEU A 65 25.80 -13.59 -1.75
CA LEU A 65 26.06 -14.52 -2.85
C LEU A 65 24.92 -14.49 -3.89
N ILE A 66 23.65 -14.54 -3.45
CA ILE A 66 22.49 -14.45 -4.35
C ILE A 66 22.57 -13.17 -5.20
N VAL A 67 22.80 -12.03 -4.56
CA VAL A 67 22.89 -10.73 -5.27
C VAL A 67 24.02 -10.74 -6.29
N LYS A 68 25.18 -11.31 -5.93
CA LYS A 68 26.31 -11.48 -6.86
C LYS A 68 25.98 -12.40 -8.04
N GLU A 69 25.41 -13.59 -7.80
CA GLU A 69 25.08 -14.56 -8.86
C GLU A 69 24.02 -14.05 -9.84
N LEU A 70 23.11 -13.21 -9.33
CA LEU A 70 22.10 -12.55 -10.14
C LEU A 70 22.62 -11.30 -10.87
N ASN A 71 23.87 -10.87 -10.61
CA ASN A 71 24.39 -9.57 -11.04
C ASN A 71 23.42 -8.43 -10.70
N ALA A 72 22.89 -8.48 -9.48
CA ALA A 72 21.87 -7.56 -8.98
C ALA A 72 22.50 -6.54 -8.02
N GLU A 73 21.75 -5.49 -7.73
CA GLU A 73 22.08 -4.50 -6.71
C GLU A 73 21.02 -4.49 -5.62
N TYR A 74 21.42 -4.23 -4.37
CA TYR A 74 20.46 -3.97 -3.30
C TYR A 74 19.81 -2.61 -3.51
N PHE A 75 18.54 -2.59 -3.90
CA PHE A 75 17.76 -1.37 -3.98
C PHE A 75 16.95 -1.18 -2.68
N TYR A 76 17.51 -0.39 -1.75
CA TYR A 76 16.94 0.14 -0.50
C TYR A 76 16.15 -0.81 0.45
N PRO A 77 16.53 -0.91 1.75
CA PRO A 77 15.59 -1.39 2.77
C PRO A 77 14.46 -0.36 2.92
N TYR A 78 13.24 -0.85 3.08
CA TYR A 78 12.01 -0.07 3.30
C TYR A 78 12.24 1.06 4.33
N ASN A 79 12.42 2.30 3.87
CA ASN A 79 12.51 3.45 4.76
C ASN A 79 11.09 3.87 5.13
N TYR A 80 10.79 3.82 6.43
CA TYR A 80 9.47 4.11 7.02
C TYR A 80 9.05 5.59 6.96
N GLU A 81 9.86 6.47 6.34
CA GLU A 81 9.70 7.93 6.41
C GLU A 81 9.60 8.56 5.02
N ALA A 82 8.76 8.01 4.14
CA ALA A 82 8.20 8.84 3.08
C ALA A 82 7.11 9.72 3.70
N ASN A 83 7.09 11.02 3.40
CA ASN A 83 6.05 11.99 3.77
C ASN A 83 4.70 11.59 3.14
N GLU A 84 4.16 10.47 3.59
CA GLU A 84 3.03 9.71 3.05
C GLU A 84 1.71 10.07 3.72
N ASP A 85 1.62 11.18 4.45
CA ASP A 85 0.47 11.48 5.32
C ASP A 85 -0.88 11.36 4.59
N ASN A 86 -0.98 11.88 3.36
CA ASN A 86 -2.16 11.71 2.51
C ASN A 86 -2.40 10.25 2.10
N VAL A 87 -1.35 9.50 1.80
CA VAL A 87 -1.43 8.06 1.47
C VAL A 87 -1.86 7.25 2.69
N ILE A 88 -1.35 7.56 3.89
CA ILE A 88 -1.73 6.92 5.15
C ILE A 88 -3.20 7.21 5.47
N LEU A 89 -3.64 8.45 5.31
CA LEU A 89 -5.04 8.84 5.55
C LEU A 89 -5.98 8.15 4.57
N GLN A 90 -5.65 8.09 3.28
CA GLN A 90 -6.43 7.33 2.30
C GLN A 90 -6.51 5.84 2.64
N LYS A 91 -5.39 5.22 3.04
CA LYS A 91 -5.34 3.82 3.48
C LYS A 91 -6.26 3.59 4.70
N ASN A 92 -6.25 4.50 5.68
CA ASN A 92 -7.10 4.39 6.87
C ASN A 92 -8.58 4.56 6.54
N ILE A 93 -8.96 5.57 5.76
CA ILE A 93 -10.33 5.76 5.30
C ILE A 93 -10.79 4.55 4.48
N PHE A 94 -9.94 4.01 3.61
CA PHE A 94 -10.26 2.80 2.85
C PHE A 94 -10.56 1.59 3.75
N LEU A 95 -9.79 1.37 4.81
CA LEU A 95 -10.04 0.29 5.78
C LEU A 95 -11.37 0.49 6.54
N ILE A 96 -11.69 1.72 6.93
CA ILE A 96 -12.97 2.08 7.55
C ILE A 96 -14.13 1.78 6.59
N LEU A 97 -13.99 2.19 5.33
CA LEU A 97 -15.02 1.96 4.32
C LEU A 97 -15.19 0.48 3.98
N LEU A 98 -14.12 -0.33 3.97
CA LEU A 98 -14.22 -1.78 3.87
C LEU A 98 -15.08 -2.36 5.01
N ALA A 99 -14.82 -1.92 6.26
CA ALA A 99 -15.58 -2.36 7.42
C ALA A 99 -17.07 -1.95 7.34
N LEU A 100 -17.35 -0.69 6.96
CA LEU A 100 -18.72 -0.19 6.73
C LEU A 100 -19.46 -1.02 5.67
N ASN A 101 -18.78 -1.42 4.61
CA ASN A 101 -19.35 -2.25 3.54
C ASN A 101 -19.30 -3.76 3.83
N LYS A 102 -18.77 -4.19 4.98
CA LYS A 102 -18.57 -5.60 5.36
C LYS A 102 -17.77 -6.40 4.32
N LEU A 103 -16.72 -5.78 3.78
CA LEU A 103 -15.85 -6.35 2.77
C LEU A 103 -14.48 -6.72 3.37
N TYR A 104 -13.93 -7.85 2.95
CA TYR A 104 -12.58 -8.25 3.33
C TYR A 104 -11.52 -7.39 2.61
N PHE A 105 -10.43 -7.09 3.32
CA PHE A 105 -9.31 -6.35 2.78
C PHE A 105 -8.68 -7.07 1.57
N PRO A 106 -8.69 -6.46 0.37
CA PRO A 106 -8.10 -7.09 -0.80
C PRO A 106 -6.58 -6.81 -0.85
N THR A 107 -6.21 -5.54 -0.99
CA THR A 107 -4.86 -4.97 -0.99
C THR A 107 -5.00 -3.47 -1.29
N PHE A 108 -4.01 -2.65 -0.93
CA PHE A 108 -4.01 -1.23 -1.28
C PHE A 108 -3.81 -0.98 -2.79
N LYS A 109 -3.21 -1.93 -3.54
CA LYS A 109 -2.99 -1.78 -4.99
C LYS A 109 -4.29 -1.51 -5.75
N TRP A 110 -5.37 -2.16 -5.33
CA TRP A 110 -6.68 -2.05 -5.96
C TRP A 110 -7.63 -1.12 -5.19
N MET A 111 -7.10 -0.26 -4.31
CA MET A 111 -7.89 0.60 -3.44
C MET A 111 -8.93 1.42 -4.23
N TYR A 112 -8.49 2.22 -5.21
CA TYR A 112 -9.39 3.05 -6.01
C TYR A 112 -10.46 2.24 -6.75
N LYS A 113 -10.07 1.14 -7.39
CA LYS A 113 -11.00 0.24 -8.08
C LYS A 113 -11.97 -0.43 -7.11
N SER A 114 -11.53 -0.74 -5.89
CA SER A 114 -12.39 -1.32 -4.85
C SER A 114 -13.40 -0.29 -4.37
N LEU A 115 -12.99 0.97 -4.17
CA LEU A 115 -13.86 2.08 -3.78
C LEU A 115 -15.02 2.29 -4.78
N GLU A 116 -14.80 2.09 -6.08
CA GLU A 116 -15.87 2.14 -7.10
C GLU A 116 -17.03 1.16 -6.79
N THR A 117 -16.75 0.03 -6.13
CA THR A 117 -17.75 -1.01 -5.85
C THR A 117 -18.49 -0.82 -4.53
N PHE A 118 -18.06 0.12 -3.68
CA PHE A 118 -18.63 0.31 -2.35
C PHE A 118 -19.99 1.00 -2.43
N LYS A 119 -20.94 0.53 -1.62
CA LYS A 119 -22.28 1.11 -1.50
C LYS A 119 -22.32 2.25 -0.48
N ILE A 120 -21.55 2.12 0.60
CA ILE A 120 -21.45 3.09 1.68
C ILE A 120 -20.10 3.79 1.56
N LYS A 121 -20.07 5.02 1.04
CA LYS A 121 -18.85 5.82 0.88
C LYS A 121 -19.19 7.30 0.65
N PRO A 122 -18.26 8.22 0.94
CA PRO A 122 -18.34 9.59 0.47
C PRO A 122 -18.45 9.67 -1.06
N GLU A 123 -19.13 10.69 -1.55
CA GLU A 123 -19.33 10.90 -2.98
C GLU A 123 -18.00 11.17 -3.70
N ASN A 124 -17.82 10.53 -4.86
CA ASN A 124 -16.66 10.65 -5.75
C ASN A 124 -15.30 10.46 -5.06
N ILE A 125 -15.26 9.68 -3.96
CA ILE A 125 -14.06 9.54 -3.14
C ILE A 125 -12.85 9.01 -3.91
N GLU A 126 -13.07 8.12 -4.88
CA GLU A 126 -12.00 7.58 -5.72
C GLU A 126 -11.30 8.67 -6.54
N GLN A 127 -12.05 9.61 -7.12
CA GLN A 127 -11.48 10.72 -7.86
C GLN A 127 -10.86 11.75 -6.92
N ARG A 128 -11.54 12.09 -5.81
CA ARG A 128 -11.04 13.06 -4.82
C ARG A 128 -9.72 12.61 -4.18
N PHE A 129 -9.56 11.31 -3.93
CA PHE A 129 -8.29 10.73 -3.47
C PHE A 129 -7.18 10.82 -4.53
N ARG A 130 -7.48 10.86 -5.81
CA ARG A 130 -6.46 11.06 -6.86
C ARG A 130 -6.10 12.54 -6.99
N ASP A 131 -7.11 13.40 -6.98
CA ASP A 131 -6.94 14.83 -7.22
C ASP A 131 -6.12 15.52 -6.12
N ILE A 132 -6.18 15.01 -4.89
CA ILE A 132 -5.38 15.53 -3.77
C ILE A 132 -3.88 15.61 -4.06
N PHE A 133 -3.33 14.68 -4.87
CA PHE A 133 -1.92 14.68 -5.22
C PHE A 133 -1.57 15.73 -6.30
N THR A 134 -2.59 16.37 -6.87
CA THR A 134 -2.45 17.43 -7.88
C THR A 134 -2.62 18.82 -7.28
N TYR A 135 -3.13 18.91 -6.05
CA TYR A 135 -3.41 20.19 -5.38
C TYR A 135 -2.20 20.73 -4.62
N PRO A 136 -2.13 22.07 -4.42
CA PRO A 136 -1.24 22.67 -3.44
C PRO A 136 -1.48 22.09 -2.03
N PRO A 137 -0.46 22.06 -1.15
CA PRO A 137 -0.55 21.40 0.16
C PRO A 137 -1.74 21.84 1.03
N LYS A 138 -2.07 23.14 1.02
CA LYS A 138 -3.19 23.69 1.78
C LYS A 138 -4.53 23.15 1.27
N GLU A 139 -4.74 23.18 -0.05
CA GLU A 139 -5.96 22.68 -0.68
C GLU A 139 -6.08 21.16 -0.51
N ALA A 140 -4.97 20.43 -0.59
CA ALA A 140 -4.93 19.00 -0.30
C ALA A 140 -5.36 18.68 1.13
N TYR A 141 -4.87 19.45 2.11
CA TYR A 141 -5.27 19.34 3.51
C TYR A 141 -6.76 19.61 3.70
N GLU A 142 -7.26 20.72 3.16
CA GLU A 142 -8.67 21.12 3.29
C GLU A 142 -9.60 20.05 2.69
N ASN A 143 -9.27 19.53 1.49
CA ASN A 143 -10.01 18.44 0.87
C ASN A 143 -9.98 17.14 1.71
N THR A 144 -8.83 16.81 2.29
CA THR A 144 -8.72 15.63 3.17
C THR A 144 -9.60 15.76 4.39
N LEU A 145 -9.60 16.93 5.02
CA LEU A 145 -10.41 17.20 6.21
C LEU A 145 -11.90 17.04 5.90
N VAL A 146 -12.36 17.51 4.74
CA VAL A 146 -13.74 17.32 4.28
C VAL A 146 -14.07 15.83 4.15
N ILE A 147 -13.20 15.02 3.52
CA ILE A 147 -13.44 13.57 3.37
C ILE A 147 -13.49 12.86 4.74
N ILE A 148 -12.63 13.27 5.68
CA ILE A 148 -12.65 12.72 7.04
C ILE A 148 -13.99 13.03 7.71
N MET A 149 -14.48 14.27 7.62
CA MET A 149 -15.76 14.67 8.21
C MET A 149 -16.93 13.89 7.60
N GLU A 150 -17.01 13.79 6.28
CA GLU A 150 -18.05 13.00 5.59
C GLU A 150 -18.00 11.52 6.00
N THR A 151 -16.80 10.95 6.18
CA THR A 151 -16.65 9.57 6.65
C THR A 151 -17.16 9.40 8.08
N LEU A 152 -16.91 10.38 8.96
CA LEU A 152 -17.44 10.38 10.33
C LEU A 152 -18.96 10.51 10.36
N ASP A 153 -19.53 11.34 9.49
CA ASP A 153 -20.99 11.47 9.37
C ASP A 153 -21.63 10.14 8.95
N ILE A 154 -21.05 9.44 7.97
CA ILE A 154 -21.48 8.09 7.58
C ILE A 154 -21.37 7.10 8.74
N ILE A 155 -20.28 7.13 9.51
CA ILE A 155 -20.13 6.24 10.68
C ILE A 155 -21.23 6.51 11.70
N ASN A 156 -21.51 7.78 12.00
CA ASN A 156 -22.55 8.18 12.95
C ASN A 156 -23.94 7.75 12.50
N GLU A 157 -24.21 7.73 11.19
CA GLU A 157 -25.47 7.25 10.64
C GLU A 157 -25.58 5.72 10.72
N VAL A 158 -24.53 4.99 10.35
CA VAL A 158 -24.55 3.52 10.25
C VAL A 158 -24.38 2.84 11.61
N TYR A 159 -23.59 3.41 12.51
CA TYR A 159 -23.25 2.89 13.84
C TYR A 159 -23.36 3.99 14.90
N PRO A 160 -24.58 4.46 15.22
CA PRO A 160 -24.81 5.56 16.16
C PRO A 160 -24.31 5.28 17.59
N GLU A 161 -24.07 4.02 17.93
CA GLU A 161 -23.49 3.59 19.21
C GLU A 161 -21.99 3.89 19.32
N LEU A 162 -21.28 4.12 18.20
CA LEU A 162 -19.87 4.46 18.21
C LEU A 162 -19.68 5.93 18.57
N ASN A 163 -18.91 6.18 19.64
CA ASN A 163 -18.59 7.53 20.06
C ASN A 163 -17.50 8.16 19.18
N THR A 164 -17.90 8.87 18.12
CA THR A 164 -16.99 9.62 17.24
C THR A 164 -16.68 11.04 17.73
N SER A 165 -17.35 11.52 18.79
CA SER A 165 -17.22 12.90 19.29
C SER A 165 -15.79 13.23 19.75
N VAL A 166 -15.04 12.23 20.22
CA VAL A 166 -13.63 12.34 20.60
C VAL A 166 -12.72 12.62 19.40
N ILE A 167 -13.09 12.12 18.22
CA ILE A 167 -12.34 12.38 16.98
C ILE A 167 -12.65 13.79 16.49
N LEU A 168 -13.93 14.17 16.48
CA LEU A 168 -14.38 15.50 16.10
C LEU A 168 -13.75 16.60 16.95
N SER A 169 -13.61 16.38 18.27
CA SER A 169 -12.96 17.36 19.16
C SER A 169 -11.47 17.53 18.87
N LYS A 170 -10.76 16.45 18.52
CA LYS A 170 -9.34 16.50 18.11
C LYS A 170 -9.14 17.16 16.75
N LEU A 171 -10.05 16.94 15.80
CA LEU A 171 -9.98 17.57 14.48
C LEU A 171 -10.27 19.08 14.54
N LYS A 172 -11.14 19.50 15.46
CA LYS A 172 -11.47 20.91 15.71
C LYS A 172 -10.47 21.62 16.63
N SER A 173 -9.54 20.90 17.26
CA SER A 173 -8.58 21.54 18.14
C SER A 173 -7.52 22.27 17.31
N ASP A 174 -7.54 23.60 17.33
CA ASP A 174 -6.48 24.43 16.77
C ASP A 174 -5.21 24.22 17.60
N ARG A 175 -4.30 23.41 17.08
CA ARG A 175 -2.93 23.39 17.59
C ARG A 175 -2.21 24.57 16.97
N ILE A 176 -1.84 25.53 17.80
CA ILE A 176 -1.03 26.67 17.37
C ILE A 176 0.36 26.11 17.04
N PRO A 177 0.82 26.16 15.77
CA PRO A 177 2.18 25.80 15.45
C PRO A 177 3.12 26.76 16.18
N HIS A 178 4.10 26.20 16.87
CA HIS A 178 5.13 27.02 17.50
C HIS A 178 6.21 27.30 16.47
N ASP A 179 6.31 28.56 16.03
CA ASP A 179 7.36 29.00 15.11
C ASP A 179 8.74 29.06 15.79
N ASN A 180 8.78 28.98 17.12
CA ASN A 180 9.99 28.99 17.94
C ASN A 180 9.99 27.78 18.90
N PRO A 181 11.16 27.20 19.24
CA PRO A 181 11.24 26.11 20.20
C PRO A 181 10.65 26.54 21.56
N VAL A 182 9.70 25.75 22.05
CA VAL A 182 9.07 25.99 23.35
C VAL A 182 10.07 25.61 24.45
N ASN A 183 10.40 26.56 25.33
CA ASN A 183 11.28 26.28 26.46
C ASN A 183 10.49 25.56 27.55
N ILE A 184 10.56 24.22 27.56
CA ILE A 184 9.82 23.34 28.47
C ILE A 184 10.47 23.17 29.86
N TRP A 185 11.47 23.99 30.18
CA TRP A 185 12.24 23.93 31.43
C TRP A 185 12.12 25.21 32.26
N VAL A 186 10.89 25.71 32.46
CA VAL A 186 10.59 26.77 33.45
C VAL A 186 9.91 26.14 34.66
#